data_AF-A0A086QQD9-F1
#
_entry.id   AF-A0A086QQD9-F1
#
_cell.length_a   1.000
_cell.length_b   1.000
_cell.length_c   1.000
_cell.angle_alpha   90.00
_cell.angle_beta   90.00
_cell.angle_gamma   90.00
#
_symmetry.space_group_name_H-M   'P 1'
#
loop_
_entity.id
_entity.type
_entity.pdbx_description
1 polymer ?
#
loop_
_entity_poly.entity_id
_entity_poly.type
_entity_poly.pdbx_seq_one_letter_code
_entity_poly.pdbx_strand_id
1 'polypeptide(L)' 'NLLLCTVTLNRLVPGTATTRCPFCNATAKVEFSGRLCPVCELSELGARVVGLQFQAAA' A
#
# COMPACT_ATOMS: atom_id res chain seq x y z
N ASN A 1 0.95 18.81 2.58
CA ASN A 1 0.42 17.47 2.26
C ASN A 1 0.87 16.50 3.35
N LEU A 2 -0.06 15.89 4.09
CA LEU A 2 0.22 14.98 5.21
C LEU A 2 0.17 13.54 4.68
N LEU A 3 1.27 12.80 4.78
CA LEU A 3 1.30 11.38 4.43
C LEU A 3 1.31 10.54 5.71
N LEU A 4 0.44 9.54 5.79
CA LEU A 4 0.26 8.68 6.96
C LEU A 4 0.74 7.26 6.65
N CYS A 5 1.45 6.64 7.59
CA CYS A 5 1.70 5.21 7.56
C CYS A 5 0.44 4.48 8.03
N THR A 6 -0.22 3.75 7.15
CA THR A 6 -1.45 3.00 7.46
C THR A 6 -1.24 1.83 8.42
N VAL A 7 0.01 1.41 8.66
CA VAL A 7 0.35 0.35 9.63
C VAL A 7 0.53 0.91 11.04
N THR A 8 1.21 2.05 11.20
CA THR A 8 1.56 2.60 12.53
C THR A 8 0.69 3.78 12.92
N LEU A 9 -0.16 4.27 12.01
CA LEU A 9 -0.98 5.47 12.18
C LEU A 9 -0.19 6.73 12.55
N ASN A 10 1.09 6.74 12.19
CA ASN A 10 1.98 7.88 12.41
C ASN A 10 2.19 8.65 11.11
N ARG A 11 2.40 9.96 11.24
CA ARG A 11 2.84 10.80 10.15
C ARG A 11 4.18 10.31 9.58
N LEU A 12 4.27 10.26 8.27
CA LEU A 12 5.52 10.02 7.54
C LEU A 12 6.24 11.34 7.33
N VAL A 13 7.52 11.37 7.72
CA VAL A 13 8.41 12.51 7.49
C VAL A 13 8.71 12.59 5.98
N PRO A 14 8.79 13.78 5.36
CA PRO A 14 9.21 13.90 3.97
C PRO A 14 10.53 13.16 3.71
N GLY A 15 10.61 12.40 2.62
CA GLY A 15 11.77 11.56 2.29
C GLY A 15 11.78 10.17 2.95
N THR A 16 10.80 9.85 3.82
CA THR A 16 10.65 8.47 4.33
C THR A 16 10.42 7.51 3.17
N ALA A 17 11.19 6.42 3.12
CA ALA A 17 10.96 5.36 2.14
C ALA A 17 9.61 4.67 2.40
N THR A 18 8.77 4.63 1.37
CA THR A 18 7.41 4.09 1.47
C THR A 18 7.18 2.94 0.49
N THR A 19 6.22 2.10 0.84
CA THR A 19 5.65 1.07 -0.01
C THR A 19 4.14 1.25 -0.07
N ARG A 20 3.48 0.67 -1.07
CA ARG A 20 2.03 0.77 -1.24
C ARG A 20 1.38 -0.57 -1.42
N CYS A 21 0.14 -0.68 -0.96
CA CYS A 21 -0.74 -1.77 -1.33
C CYS A 21 -1.12 -1.63 -2.81
N PRO A 22 -0.83 -2.62 -3.66
CA PRO A 22 -1.16 -2.53 -5.09
C PRO A 22 -2.67 -2.65 -5.38
N PHE A 23 -3.46 -3.04 -4.38
CA PHE A 23 -4.92 -3.12 -4.49
C PHE A 23 -5.62 -1.83 -4.05
N CYS A 24 -5.52 -1.47 -2.76
CA CYS A 24 -6.24 -0.31 -2.20
C CYS A 24 -5.40 0.98 -2.09
N ASN A 25 -4.14 0.95 -2.55
CA ASN A 25 -3.22 2.10 -2.53
C ASN A 25 -2.87 2.64 -1.12
N ALA A 26 -3.15 1.87 -0.06
CA ALA A 26 -2.69 2.17 1.29
C ALA A 26 -1.17 2.37 1.34
N THR A 27 -0.72 3.45 1.97
CA THR A 27 0.71 3.78 2.09
C THR A 27 1.28 3.29 3.42
N ALA A 28 2.45 2.67 3.40
CA ALA A 28 3.15 2.22 4.58
C ALA A 28 4.65 2.54 4.46
N LYS A 29 5.40 2.47 5.56
CA LYS A 29 6.86 2.47 5.50
C LYS A 29 7.37 1.24 4.75
N VAL A 30 8.49 1.38 4.04
CA VAL A 30 9.07 0.29 3.25
C VAL A 30 9.41 -0.97 4.08
N GLU A 31 9.70 -0.80 5.38
CA GLU A 31 9.96 -1.89 6.34
C GLU A 31 8.76 -2.85 6.53
N PHE A 32 7.56 -2.47 6.08
CA PHE A 32 6.37 -3.32 6.10
C PHE A 32 6.08 -4.01 4.75
N SER A 33 6.97 -3.88 3.76
CA SER A 33 6.85 -4.63 2.50
C SER A 33 6.84 -6.14 2.78
N GLY A 34 6.08 -6.90 2.01
CA GLY A 34 5.93 -8.34 2.23
C GLY A 34 4.85 -8.73 3.25
N ARG A 35 4.26 -7.76 3.96
CA ARG A 35 3.17 -8.02 4.91
C ARG A 35 1.80 -7.89 4.26
N LEU A 36 0.81 -8.61 4.80
CA LEU A 36 -0.60 -8.37 4.50
C LEU A 36 -0.98 -6.93 4.84
N CYS A 37 -1.61 -6.23 3.89
CA CYS A 37 -2.06 -4.86 4.07
C CYS A 37 -3.17 -4.80 5.14
N PRO A 38 -3.01 -4.00 6.22
CA PRO A 38 -4.00 -3.92 7.30
C PRO A 38 -5.25 -3.11 6.93
N VAL A 39 -5.27 -2.47 5.77
CA VAL A 39 -6.42 -1.66 5.32
C VAL A 39 -7.42 -2.50 4.56
N CYS A 40 -6.96 -3.31 3.61
CA CYS A 40 -7.84 -4.15 2.81
C CYS A 40 -7.86 -5.61 3.26
N GLU A 41 -6.87 -6.05 4.03
CA GLU A 41 -6.72 -7.44 4.51
C GLU A 41 -6.67 -8.49 3.38
N LEU A 42 -6.34 -8.06 2.15
CA LEU A 42 -6.34 -8.90 0.95
C LEU A 42 -4.97 -9.00 0.26
N SER A 43 -4.29 -7.88 0.08
CA SER A 43 -3.07 -7.80 -0.72
C SER A 43 -1.81 -7.61 0.12
N GLU A 44 -0.69 -8.14 -0.36
CA GLU A 44 0.64 -7.89 0.19
C GLU A 44 1.13 -6.47 -0.15
N LEU A 45 1.71 -5.78 0.84
CA LEU A 45 2.31 -4.45 0.67
C LEU A 45 3.60 -4.53 -0.16
N GLY A 46 3.69 -3.70 -1.20
CA GLY A 46 4.88 -3.62 -2.06
C GLY A 46 5.00 -4.71 -3.11
N ALA A 47 4.01 -5.59 -3.22
CA ALA A 47 4.01 -6.62 -4.25
C ALA A 47 3.98 -6.00 -5.65
N ARG A 48 4.84 -6.54 -6.54
CA ARG A 48 4.88 -6.15 -7.95
C ARG A 48 3.79 -6.90 -8.69
N VAL A 49 2.78 -6.18 -9.16
CA VAL A 49 1.62 -6.77 -9.87
C VAL A 49 1.39 -6.07 -11.20
N VAL A 50 0.59 -6.69 -12.06
CA VAL A 50 0.08 -6.07 -13.31
C VAL A 50 -0.90 -4.93 -13.05
N GLY A 51 -1.50 -4.86 -11.86
CA GLY A 51 -2.52 -3.89 -11.48
C GLY A 51 -3.94 -4.44 -11.66
N LEU A 52 -4.93 -3.75 -11.10
CA LEU A 52 -6.33 -4.14 -11.21
C LEU A 52 -6.76 -4.19 -12.69
N GLN A 53 -7.26 -5.35 -13.12
CA GLN A 53 -7.78 -5.55 -14.47
C GLN A 53 -9.30 -5.62 -14.43
N PHE A 54 -9.95 -4.77 -15.22
CA PHE A 54 -11.39 -4.88 -15.46
C PHE A 54 -11.61 -5.70 -16.72
N GLN A 55 -12.51 -6.68 -16.66
CA GLN A 55 -12.98 -7.32 -17.89
C GLN A 55 -13.93 -6.36 -18.61
N ALA A 56 -13.83 -6.30 -19.93
CA ALA A 56 -14.83 -5.61 -20.73
C ALA A 56 -16.20 -6.27 -20.47
N ALA A 57 -17.23 -5.45 -20.24
CA ALA A 57 -18.59 -5.96 -20.19
C ALA A 57 -18.92 -6.63 -21.54
N ALA A 58 -19.46 -7.84 -21.49
CA ALA A 58 -19.87 -8.62 -22.66
C ALA A 58 -21.01 -7.93 -23.41
#